data_AF-A0A4R6K9T4-F1
#
_entry.id   AF-A0A4R6K9T4-F1
#
_cell.length_a   1.000
_cell.length_b   1.000
_cell.length_c   1.000
_cell.angle_alpha   90.00
_cell.angle_beta   90.00
_cell.angle_gamma   90.00
#
_symmetry.space_group_name_H-M   'P 1'
#
loop_
_entity.id
_entity.type
_entity.pdbx_description
1 polymer ?
#
loop_
_entity_poly.entity_id
_entity_poly.type
_entity_poly.pdbx_seq_one_letter_code
_entity_poly.pdbx_strand_id
1 'polypeptide(L)' 'MKFLKSFGQFWYDFIIGDDWKIGVAVLTALVVLFVAMKAELFGDTGLTLLGGAAVVVAFAISLAIDVRPKKR' A
#
# COMPACT_ATOMS: atom_id res chain seq x y z
N MET A 1 -17.00 -10.27 -20.37
CA MET A 1 -17.73 -9.67 -19.23
C MET A 1 -17.29 -10.20 -17.86
N LYS A 2 -16.97 -11.50 -17.71
CA LYS A 2 -16.46 -12.05 -16.44
C LYS A 2 -15.18 -11.36 -15.93
N PHE A 3 -14.18 -11.15 -16.79
CA PHE A 3 -12.92 -10.50 -16.42
C PHE A 3 -13.10 -9.08 -15.87
N LEU A 4 -13.94 -8.26 -16.51
CA LEU A 4 -14.18 -6.89 -16.07
C LEU A 4 -14.90 -6.84 -14.71
N LYS A 5 -15.83 -7.78 -14.49
CA LYS A 5 -16.53 -7.93 -13.22
C LYS A 5 -15.58 -8.39 -12.10
N SER A 6 -14.72 -9.38 -12.37
CA SER A 6 -13.72 -9.86 -11.42
C SER A 6 -12.67 -8.79 -11.08
N PHE A 7 -12.25 -8.00 -12.08
CA PHE A 7 -11.33 -6.88 -11.85
C PHE A 7 -11.96 -5.82 -10.95
N GLY A 8 -13.18 -5.37 -11.25
CA GLY A 8 -13.89 -4.40 -10.40
C GLY A 8 -14.14 -4.91 -8.99
N GLN A 9 -14.48 -6.19 -8.86
CA GLN A 9 -14.69 -6.83 -7.55
C GLN A 9 -13.38 -6.91 -6.74
N PHE A 10 -12.25 -7.25 -7.36
CA PHE A 10 -10.94 -7.20 -6.71
C PHE A 10 -10.63 -5.80 -6.15
N TRP A 11 -10.85 -4.75 -6.95
CA TRP A 11 -10.62 -3.38 -6.48
C TRP A 11 -11.58 -2.97 -5.36
N TYR A 12 -12.84 -3.42 -5.41
CA TYR A 12 -13.80 -3.17 -4.35
C TYR A 12 -13.39 -3.87 -3.05
N ASP A 13 -13.04 -5.15 -3.11
CA ASP A 13 -12.62 -5.94 -1.96
C ASP A 13 -11.29 -5.41 -1.38
N PHE A 14 -10.38 -4.94 -2.23
CA PHE A 14 -9.10 -4.36 -1.82
C PHE A 14 -9.22 -2.96 -1.19
N ILE A 15 -10.07 -2.09 -1.74
CA ILE A 15 -10.20 -0.69 -1.28
C ILE A 15 -11.22 -0.56 -0.13
N ILE A 16 -12.34 -1.27 -0.21
CA ILE A 16 -13.52 -1.04 0.62
C ILE A 16 -13.78 -2.20 1.59
N GLY A 17 -13.58 -3.44 1.15
CA GLY A 17 -14.10 -4.64 1.82
C GLY A 17 -13.12 -5.33 2.77
N ASP A 18 -12.29 -6.21 2.21
CA ASP A 18 -11.53 -7.24 2.91
C ASP A 18 -10.24 -6.67 3.54
N ASP A 19 -9.53 -5.83 2.78
CA ASP A 19 -8.13 -5.46 3.05
C ASP A 19 -7.86 -3.94 3.09
N TRP A 20 -8.87 -3.13 3.42
CA TRP A 20 -8.77 -1.66 3.39
C TRP A 20 -7.56 -1.08 4.14
N LYS A 21 -7.09 -1.77 5.20
CA LYS A 21 -5.87 -1.41 5.97
C LYS A 21 -4.62 -1.43 5.09
N ILE A 22 -4.50 -2.42 4.20
CA ILE A 22 -3.38 -2.53 3.24
C ILE A 22 -3.41 -1.34 2.29
N GLY A 23 -4.59 -1.03 1.74
CA GLY A 23 -4.80 0.12 0.87
C GLY A 23 -4.37 1.44 1.54
N VAL A 24 -4.79 1.66 2.78
CA VAL A 24 -4.42 2.85 3.57
C VAL A 24 -2.92 2.91 3.85
N ALA A 25 -2.29 1.80 4.21
CA ALA A 25 -0.85 1.76 4.49
C ALA A 25 -0.02 2.11 3.25
N VAL A 26 -0.36 1.53 2.09
CA VAL A 26 0.31 1.82 0.81
C VAL A 26 0.06 3.27 0.40
N LEU A 27 -1.18 3.75 0.48
CA LEU A 27 -1.51 5.12 0.12
C LEU A 27 -0.75 6.13 1.00
N THR A 28 -0.63 5.85 2.29
CA THR A 28 0.11 6.70 3.23
C THR A 28 1.60 6.73 2.88
N ALA A 29 2.21 5.59 2.55
CA ALA A 29 3.61 5.54 2.11
C ALA A 29 3.83 6.38 0.85
N LEU A 30 2.91 6.31 -0.13
CA LEU A 30 2.98 7.10 -1.35
C LEU A 30 2.81 8.61 -1.09
N VAL A 31 1.89 9.00 -0.21
CA VAL A 31 1.70 10.41 0.17
C VAL A 31 2.93 10.96 0.88
N VAL A 32 3.51 10.22 1.83
CA VAL A 32 4.75 10.61 2.51
C VAL A 32 5.88 10.80 1.48
N LEU A 33 5.98 9.89 0.51
CA LEU A 33 6.99 10.00 -0.54
C LEU A 33 6.79 11.21 -1.43
N PHE A 34 5.54 11.48 -1.82
CA PHE A 34 5.18 12.63 -2.63
C PHE A 34 5.53 13.94 -1.94
N VAL A 35 5.24 14.03 -0.63
CA VAL A 35 5.63 15.19 0.19
C VAL A 35 7.15 15.31 0.26
N ALA A 36 7.87 14.20 0.47
CA ALA A 36 9.33 14.21 0.49
C ALA A 36 9.95 14.66 -0.84
N MET A 37 9.35 14.25 -1.96
CA MET A 37 9.71 14.69 -3.30
C MET A 37 9.50 16.20 -3.48
N LYS A 38 8.34 16.72 -3.04
CA LYS A 38 8.01 18.14 -3.15
C LYS A 38 8.84 19.03 -2.23
N ALA A 39 9.33 18.51 -1.13
CA ALA A 39 10.23 19.20 -0.22
C ALA A 39 11.71 19.08 -0.63
N GLU A 40 12.02 18.42 -1.74
CA GLU A 40 13.39 18.18 -2.25
C GLU A 40 14.32 17.58 -1.18
N LEU A 41 13.77 16.75 -0.28
CA LEU A 41 14.50 16.17 0.85
C LEU A 41 15.53 15.12 0.43
N PHE A 42 15.35 14.52 -0.74
CA PHE A 42 16.20 13.46 -1.30
C PHE A 42 16.39 13.68 -2.81
N GLY A 43 17.49 13.15 -3.36
CA GLY A 43 17.65 13.04 -4.81
C GLY A 43 16.83 11.89 -5.41
N ASP A 44 16.66 11.89 -6.74
CA ASP A 44 15.81 10.92 -7.47
C ASP A 44 16.07 9.47 -7.10
N THR A 45 17.35 9.07 -7.00
CA THR A 45 17.76 7.72 -6.63
C THR A 45 17.38 7.38 -5.18
N GLY A 46 17.52 8.33 -4.26
CA GLY A 46 17.14 8.15 -2.86
C GLY A 46 15.63 7.98 -2.72
N LEU A 47 14.86 8.80 -3.43
CA LEU A 47 13.40 8.74 -3.48
C LEU A 47 12.89 7.42 -4.06
N THR A 48 13.49 6.91 -5.14
CA THR A 48 13.09 5.62 -5.72
C THR A 48 13.38 4.46 -4.80
N LEU A 49 14.58 4.41 -4.20
CA LEU A 49 14.96 3.32 -3.31
C LEU A 49 14.14 3.34 -2.01
N LEU A 50 14.01 4.51 -1.36
CA LEU A 50 13.23 4.65 -0.14
C LEU A 50 11.74 4.43 -0.40
N GLY A 51 11.21 4.87 -1.54
CA GLY A 51 9.82 4.66 -1.90
C GLY A 51 9.50 3.20 -2.17
N GLY A 52 10.33 2.51 -2.96
CA GLY A 52 10.20 1.08 -3.18
C GLY A 52 10.24 0.31 -1.86
N ALA A 53 11.23 0.59 -1.01
CA ALA A 53 11.36 -0.05 0.30
C ALA A 53 10.15 0.24 1.21
N ALA A 54 9.69 1.49 1.29
CA ALA A 54 8.57 1.89 2.13
C ALA A 54 7.27 1.19 1.72
N VAL A 55 7.00 1.07 0.41
CA VAL A 55 5.81 0.36 -0.08
C VAL A 55 5.89 -1.13 0.26
N VAL A 56 7.03 -1.78 0.02
CA VAL A 56 7.23 -3.20 0.35
C VAL A 56 7.07 -3.45 1.85
N VAL A 57 7.66 -2.60 2.69
CA VAL A 57 7.57 -2.71 4.15
C VAL A 57 6.13 -2.47 4.63
N ALA A 58 5.46 -1.43 4.14
CA ALA A 58 4.08 -1.14 4.50
C ALA A 58 3.14 -2.30 4.13
N PHE A 59 3.32 -2.86 2.93
CA PHE A 59 2.57 -4.02 2.46
C PHE A 59 2.84 -5.26 3.32
N ALA A 60 4.11 -5.58 3.58
CA ALA A 60 4.51 -6.73 4.39
C ALA A 60 4.03 -6.63 5.84
N ILE A 61 4.12 -5.44 6.45
CA ILE A 61 3.57 -5.18 7.80
C ILE A 61 2.07 -5.38 7.79
N SER A 62 1.36 -4.81 6.80
CA SER A 62 -0.08 -4.93 6.75
C SER A 62 -0.53 -6.38 6.58
N LEU A 63 0.16 -7.17 5.73
CA LEU A 63 -0.06 -8.61 5.62
C LEU A 63 0.22 -9.35 6.93
N ALA A 64 1.33 -9.03 7.61
CA ALA A 64 1.67 -9.67 8.88
C ALA A 64 0.63 -9.38 9.99
N ILE A 65 0.02 -8.20 9.97
CA ILE A 65 -1.07 -7.83 10.87
C ILE A 65 -2.33 -8.61 10.51
N ASP A 66 -2.66 -8.72 9.22
CA ASP A 66 -3.91 -9.32 8.79
C ASP A 66 -3.91 -10.85 8.89
N VAL A 67 -2.79 -11.49 8.57
CA VAL A 67 -2.58 -12.94 8.71
C VAL A 67 -2.49 -13.37 10.19
N ARG A 68 -2.30 -12.43 11.12
CA ARG A 68 -2.10 -12.76 12.54
C ARG A 68 -3.36 -13.43 13.11
N PRO A 69 -3.29 -14.70 13.56
CA PRO A 69 -4.47 -15.41 14.01
C PRO A 69 -5.07 -14.71 15.24
N LYS A 70 -6.37 -14.40 15.17
CA LYS A 70 -7.10 -13.79 16.27
C LYS A 70 -7.04 -14.75 17.47
N LYS A 71 -6.32 -14.35 18.52
CA LYS A 71 -6.20 -15.14 19.75
C LYS A 71 -7.62 -15.31 20.30
N ARG A 72 -8.13 -16.54 20.28
CA ARG A 72 -9.43 -16.91 20.83
C ARG A 72 -9.46 -16.68 22.34
#